data_AF-Q7YGC3-F1
#
_entry.id   AF-Q7YGC3-F1
#
_cell.length_a   1.000
_cell.length_b   1.000
_cell.length_c   1.000
_cell.angle_alpha   90.00
_cell.angle_beta   90.00
_cell.angle_gamma   90.00
#
_symmetry.space_group_name_H-M   'P 1'
#
loop_
_entity.id
_entity.type
_entity.pdbx_description
1 polymer ?
#
loop_
_entity_poly.entity_id
_entity_poly.type
_entity_poly.pdbx_seq_one_letter_code
_entity_poly.pdbx_strand_id
1 'polypeptide(L)'
;SLGGLPPMTGFLPKWLILQELTKQQLPMTAVLAALTALLNLYFYLRLSYAMTLTISPNNLAGTSLWRLSSTQPSLILTTATLMTLLLLPLAPAITALLAL
;
A
#
# COMPACT_ATOMS: atom_id res chain seq x y z
N SER A 1 0.45 0.01 2.43
CA SER A 1 0.94 -0.42 1.10
C SER A 1 -0.14 -0.65 0.06
N LEU A 2 -1.37 -1.01 0.44
CA LEU A 2 -2.47 -1.37 -0.48
C LEU A 2 -3.00 -0.25 -1.41
N GLY A 3 -2.81 1.02 -1.04
CA GLY A 3 -3.32 2.17 -1.80
C GLY A 3 -2.52 2.55 -3.05
N GLY A 4 -1.35 1.96 -3.29
CA GLY A 4 -0.54 2.26 -4.48
C GLY A 4 -0.11 3.73 -4.60
N LEU A 5 0.08 4.42 -3.48
CA LEU A 5 0.69 5.76 -3.49
C LEU A 5 2.18 5.64 -3.87
N PRO A 6 2.77 6.65 -4.54
CA PRO A 6 4.18 6.64 -4.95
C PRO A 6 5.22 6.28 -3.86
N PRO A 7 4.96 6.42 -2.54
CA PRO A 7 5.86 5.89 -1.50
C PRO A 7 5.70 4.40 -1.13
N MET A 8 4.73 3.64 -1.66
CA MET A 8 4.46 2.28 -1.19
C MET A 8 4.44 1.21 -2.28
N THR A 9 4.96 0.03 -1.93
CA THR A 9 5.21 -1.15 -2.77
C THR A 9 4.06 -1.60 -3.67
N GLY A 10 2.80 -1.30 -3.31
CA GLY A 10 1.62 -1.63 -4.13
C GLY A 10 1.52 -0.85 -5.45
N PHE A 11 2.28 0.23 -5.64
CA PHE A 11 2.31 1.00 -6.89
C PHE A 11 3.17 0.32 -7.97
N LEU A 12 4.30 -0.26 -7.55
CA LEU A 12 5.32 -0.86 -8.41
C LEU A 12 4.77 -1.94 -9.37
N PRO A 13 3.97 -2.94 -8.93
CA PRO A 13 3.46 -3.97 -9.84
C PRO A 13 2.44 -3.40 -10.84
N LYS A 14 1.62 -2.42 -10.44
CA LYS A 14 0.68 -1.77 -11.38
C LYS A 14 1.41 -0.95 -12.42
N TRP A 15 2.49 -0.26 -12.02
CA TRP A 15 3.31 0.50 -12.93
C TRP A 15 4.07 -0.40 -13.92
N LEU A 16 4.62 -1.53 -13.47
CA LEU A 16 5.21 -2.54 -14.36
C LEU A 16 4.19 -3.11 -15.35
N ILE A 17 2.95 -3.37 -14.91
CA ILE A 17 1.88 -3.81 -15.82
C ILE A 17 1.58 -2.75 -16.88
N LEU A 18 1.52 -1.47 -16.51
CA LEU A 18 1.34 -0.38 -17.48
C LEU A 18 2.53 -0.27 -18.44
N GLN A 19 3.76 -0.44 -17.96
CA GLN A 19 4.96 -0.42 -18.79
C GLN A 19 4.93 -1.55 -19.84
N GLU A 20 4.56 -2.77 -19.45
CA GLU A 20 4.43 -3.88 -20.39
C GLU A 20 3.25 -3.71 -21.36
N LEU A 21 2.10 -3.19 -20.91
CA LEU A 21 0.94 -2.94 -21.77
C LEU A 21 1.20 -1.85 -22.82
N THR A 22 1.99 -0.83 -22.48
CA THR A 22 2.40 0.21 -23.45
C THR A 22 3.39 -0.33 -24.49
N LYS A 23 4.28 -1.27 -24.11
CA LYS A 23 5.15 -1.97 -25.08
C LYS A 23 4.35 -2.82 -26.06
N GLN A 24 3.24 -3.41 -25.63
CA GLN A 24 2.34 -4.22 -26.47
C GLN A 24 1.34 -3.41 -27.32
N GLN A 25 1.47 -2.07 -27.39
CA GLN A 25 0.62 -1.19 -28.20
C GLN A 25 -0.89 -1.30 -27.87
N LEU A 26 -1.25 -1.57 -26.62
CA LEU A 26 -2.64 -1.61 -26.15
C LEU A 26 -2.94 -0.46 -25.16
N PRO A 27 -3.06 0.80 -25.64
CA PRO A 27 -3.26 1.95 -24.76
C PRO A 27 -4.65 1.96 -24.09
N MET A 28 -5.68 1.43 -24.75
CA MET A 28 -7.05 1.46 -24.23
C MET A 28 -7.22 0.61 -22.95
N THR A 29 -6.59 -0.57 -22.90
CA THR A 29 -6.64 -1.45 -21.73
C THR A 29 -5.81 -0.88 -20.57
N ALA A 30 -4.70 -0.21 -20.86
CA ALA A 30 -3.89 0.49 -19.88
C ALA A 30 -4.66 1.61 -19.17
N VAL A 31 -5.46 2.40 -19.89
CA VAL A 31 -6.30 3.47 -19.30
C VAL A 31 -7.38 2.89 -18.38
N LEU A 32 -8.06 1.82 -18.80
CA LEU A 32 -9.05 1.14 -17.97
C LEU A 32 -8.43 0.56 -16.68
N ALA A 33 -7.23 -0.03 -16.78
CA ALA A 33 -6.48 -0.49 -15.62
C ALA A 33 -6.06 0.65 -14.68
N ALA A 34 -5.68 1.82 -15.23
CA ALA A 34 -5.36 2.99 -14.43
C ALA A 34 -6.59 3.56 -13.69
N LEU A 35 -7.76 3.62 -14.36
CA LEU A 35 -9.01 4.11 -13.76
C LEU A 35 -9.48 3.22 -12.60
N THR A 36 -9.42 1.89 -12.76
CA THR A 36 -9.76 0.96 -11.67
C THR A 36 -8.79 1.09 -10.49
N ALA A 37 -7.51 1.37 -10.74
CA ALA A 37 -6.54 1.64 -9.68
C ALA A 37 -6.86 2.91 -8.88
N LEU A 38 -7.35 3.96 -9.53
CA LEU A 38 -7.76 5.22 -8.88
C LEU A 38 -8.98 5.04 -7.96
N LEU A 39 -9.96 4.22 -8.35
CA LEU A 39 -11.12 3.91 -7.51
C LEU A 39 -10.71 3.25 -6.19
N ASN A 40 -9.81 2.28 -6.25
CA ASN A 40 -9.29 1.62 -5.05
C ASN A 40 -8.52 2.61 -4.15
N LEU A 41 -7.74 3.52 -4.75
CA LEU A 41 -6.98 4.52 -4.02
C LEU A 41 -7.91 5.46 -3.23
N TYR A 42 -9.02 5.92 -3.82
CA TYR A 42 -9.98 6.78 -3.14
C TYR A 42 -10.59 6.12 -1.90
N PHE A 43 -10.92 4.82 -1.97
CA PHE A 43 -11.42 4.07 -0.83
C PHE A 43 -10.39 4.02 0.32
N TYR A 44 -9.12 3.74 0.01
CA TYR A 44 -8.06 3.70 1.03
C TYR A 44 -7.82 5.07 1.67
N LEU A 45 -7.88 6.17 0.89
CA LEU A 45 -7.74 7.52 1.43
C LEU A 45 -8.84 7.83 2.47
N ARG A 46 -10.10 7.54 2.14
CA ARG A 46 -11.22 7.75 3.08
C ARG A 46 -11.05 6.93 4.36
N LEU A 47 -10.60 5.68 4.25
CA LEU A 47 -10.34 4.84 5.41
C LEU A 47 -9.21 5.39 6.29
N SER A 48 -8.09 5.79 5.68
CA SER A 48 -6.97 6.40 6.41
C SER A 48 -7.38 7.70 7.11
N TYR A 49 -8.19 8.52 6.45
CA TYR A 49 -8.70 9.76 7.01
C TYR A 49 -9.50 9.50 8.30
N ALA A 50 -10.44 8.55 8.25
CA ALA A 50 -11.28 8.21 9.39
C ALA A 50 -10.48 7.61 10.57
N MET A 51 -9.39 6.86 10.29
CA MET A 51 -8.66 6.11 11.32
C MET A 51 -7.49 6.86 11.94
N THR A 52 -6.74 7.65 11.15
CA THR A 52 -5.49 8.28 11.62
C THR A 52 -5.56 9.80 11.69
N LEU A 53 -6.34 10.44 10.82
CA LEU A 53 -6.37 11.90 10.72
C LEU A 53 -7.49 12.53 11.56
N THR A 54 -8.58 11.81 11.82
CA THR A 54 -9.66 12.25 12.69
C THR A 54 -9.75 11.39 13.95
N ILE A 55 -9.70 12.02 15.12
CA ILE A 55 -9.99 11.35 16.39
C ILE A 55 -11.50 11.24 16.55
N SER A 56 -12.02 10.01 16.51
CA SER A 56 -13.40 9.71 16.87
C SER A 56 -13.58 9.75 18.39
N PRO A 57 -14.79 10.06 18.89
CA PRO A 57 -15.05 10.08 20.33
C PRO A 57 -14.84 8.69 20.94
N ASN A 58 -14.00 8.60 21.97
CA ASN A 58 -13.67 7.35 22.65
C ASN A 58 -14.60 7.10 23.85
N ASN A 59 -14.96 5.84 24.10
CA ASN A 59 -15.81 5.44 25.22
C ASN A 59 -15.00 5.28 26.52
N LEU A 60 -15.63 5.59 27.66
CA LEU A 60 -15.00 5.51 29.01
C LEU A 60 -14.42 4.11 29.32
N ALA A 61 -15.05 3.04 28.83
CA ALA A 61 -14.54 1.66 28.99
C ALA A 61 -13.19 1.42 28.29
N GLY A 62 -12.89 2.15 27.20
CA GLY A 62 -11.63 2.04 26.45
C GLY A 62 -10.41 2.52 27.24
N THR A 63 -10.61 3.35 28.27
CA THR A 63 -9.51 3.84 29.12
C THR A 63 -8.87 2.73 29.98
N SER A 64 -9.62 1.66 30.26
CA SER A 64 -9.12 0.52 31.04
C SER A 64 -8.08 -0.32 30.29
N LEU A 65 -8.17 -0.38 28.95
CA LEU A 65 -7.27 -1.13 28.08
C LEU A 65 -5.84 -0.54 28.07
N TRP A 66 -5.67 0.75 28.36
CA TRP A 66 -4.35 1.39 28.42
C TRP A 66 -3.45 0.76 29.51
N ARG A 67 -4.02 0.20 30.57
CA ARG A 67 -3.25 -0.45 31.64
C ARG A 67 -2.83 -1.89 31.33
N LEU A 68 -3.37 -2.50 30.27
CA LEU A 68 -3.07 -3.88 29.91
C LEU A 68 -1.93 -3.93 28.88
N SER A 69 -0.88 -4.68 29.18
CA SER A 69 0.19 -4.97 28.22
C SER A 69 -0.25 -6.04 27.22
N SER A 70 -0.09 -5.80 25.93
CA SER A 70 -0.30 -6.83 24.90
C SER A 70 0.79 -7.90 24.99
N THR A 71 0.40 -9.17 25.05
CA THR A 71 1.30 -10.34 25.08
C THR A 71 1.45 -11.03 23.72
N GLN A 72 0.92 -10.43 22.65
CA GLN A 72 0.96 -11.04 21.31
C GLN A 72 2.37 -10.95 20.70
N PRO A 73 2.88 -12.05 20.09
CA PRO A 73 4.18 -12.03 19.42
C PRO A 73 4.15 -11.10 18.20
N SER A 74 4.91 -10.01 18.27
CA SER A 74 4.93 -8.96 17.23
C SER A 74 5.95 -9.20 16.11
N LEU A 75 6.80 -10.22 16.22
CA LEU A 75 7.97 -10.38 15.35
C LEU A 75 7.59 -10.53 13.86
N ILE A 76 6.60 -11.37 13.54
CA ILE A 76 6.11 -11.56 12.17
C ILE A 76 5.47 -10.26 11.62
N LEU A 77 4.76 -9.52 12.47
CA LEU A 77 4.14 -8.25 12.08
C LEU A 77 5.21 -7.18 11.79
N THR A 78 6.26 -7.11 12.61
CA THR A 78 7.36 -6.15 12.42
C THR A 78 8.17 -6.44 11.16
N THR A 79 8.45 -7.71 10.86
CA THR A 79 9.18 -8.07 9.63
C THR A 79 8.32 -7.81 8.40
N ALA A 80 7.04 -8.17 8.43
CA ALA A 80 6.12 -7.90 7.32
C ALA A 80 5.96 -6.39 7.04
N THR A 81 5.80 -5.57 8.09
CA THR A 81 5.69 -4.11 7.93
C THR A 81 6.98 -3.49 7.39
N LEU A 82 8.15 -3.88 7.90
CA LEU A 82 9.46 -3.47 7.38
C LEU A 82 9.63 -3.82 5.89
N MET A 83 9.29 -5.05 5.50
CA MET A 83 9.34 -5.47 4.09
C MET A 83 8.43 -4.60 3.22
N THR A 84 7.21 -4.28 3.68
CA THR A 84 6.30 -3.43 2.89
C THR A 84 6.75 -1.98 2.74
N LEU A 85 7.60 -1.46 3.62
CA LEU A 85 8.14 -0.09 3.58
C LEU A 85 9.44 0.00 2.78
N LEU A 86 10.36 -0.94 2.97
CA LEU A 86 11.73 -0.88 2.46
C LEU A 86 11.93 -1.49 1.07
N LEU A 87 10.90 -2.04 0.44
CA LEU A 87 11.02 -2.65 -0.91
C LEU A 87 11.05 -1.64 -2.07
N LEU A 88 10.84 -0.33 -1.82
CA LEU A 88 10.86 0.72 -2.86
C LEU A 88 12.25 0.94 -3.50
N PRO A 89 13.38 1.03 -2.75
CA PRO A 89 14.70 1.22 -3.34
C PRO A 89 15.19 0.01 -4.14
N LEU A 90 14.54 -1.15 -4.00
CA LEU A 90 14.83 -2.35 -4.79
C LEU A 90 14.16 -2.32 -6.18
N ALA A 91 13.27 -1.37 -6.44
CA ALA A 91 12.58 -1.24 -7.73
C ALA A 91 13.53 -1.13 -8.93
N PRO A 92 14.59 -0.28 -8.90
CA PRO A 92 15.53 -0.17 -10.01
C PRO A 92 16.33 -1.45 -10.24
N ALA A 93 16.66 -2.16 -9.15
CA ALA A 93 17.38 -3.44 -9.22
C ALA A 93 16.52 -4.54 -9.89
N ILE A 94 15.22 -4.59 -9.58
CA ILE A 94 14.29 -5.53 -10.21
C ILE A 94 14.12 -5.22 -11.71
N THR A 95 13.97 -3.95 -12.07
CA THR A 95 13.87 -3.56 -13.50
C THR A 95 15.16 -3.84 -14.25
N ALA A 96 16.33 -3.68 -13.61
CA ALA A 96 17.62 -3.99 -14.21
C ALA A 96 17.79 -5.50 -14.43
N LEU A 97 17.30 -6.35 -13.52
CA LEU A 97 17.32 -7.81 -13.65
C LEU A 97 16.39 -8.31 -14.76
N LEU A 98 15.23 -7.66 -14.94
CA LEU A 98 14.24 -8.00 -15.98
C LEU A 98 14.60 -7.48 -17.38
N ALA A 99 15.46 -6.45 -17.46
CA ALA A 99 15.92 -5.88 -18.73
C ALA A 99 17.15 -6.60 -19.32
N LEU A 100 17.70 -7.56 -18.59
CA LEU A 100 18.77 -8.48 -19.01
C LEU A 100 18.14 -9.78 -19.52
#